data_AF-A0A9E5EKC1-F1
#
_entry.id   AF-A0A9E5EKC1-F1
#
_cell.length_a   1.000
_cell.length_b   1.000
_cell.length_c   1.000
_cell.angle_alpha   90.00
_cell.angle_beta   90.00
_cell.angle_gamma   90.00
#
_symmetry.space_group_name_H-M   'P 1'
#
loop_
_entity.id
_entity.type
_entity.pdbx_description
1 polymer ?
#
loop_
_entity_poly.entity_id
_entity_poly.type
_entity_poly.pdbx_seq_one_letter_code
_entity_poly.pdbx_strand_id
1 'polypeptide(L)'
;MGSGIKLFGVEVKARKLGVVVSINKGAQSSGRLPGIFEEIFKLFPDSPVFLTNGGGMMDWDKALEAFNQRVEEGKKKEKESKIPYRGPTKMEKPKAARFNTGEALDWVAVRGSNLVADYPGLKEKHPELFEDLRKRSNVWFITSFKDANASYLAFDELIKRGVEAIYWYNTFDSPIEGKESEKIAQQIADAKIEILVQSQGGGMTGAEWLEKVGAKTVK
;
A
#
# COMPACT_ATOMS: atom_id res chain seq x y z
N MET A 1 -21.91 -9.90 -26.19
CA MET A 1 -22.00 -9.77 -24.72
C MET A 1 -20.83 -10.57 -24.15
N GLY A 2 -19.75 -9.90 -23.75
CA GLY A 2 -18.58 -10.59 -23.20
C GLY A 2 -18.82 -10.92 -21.72
N SER A 3 -18.56 -12.15 -21.31
CA SER A 3 -18.52 -12.52 -19.89
C SER A 3 -17.43 -11.70 -19.20
N GLY A 4 -17.78 -10.92 -18.17
CA GLY A 4 -16.80 -10.11 -17.43
C GLY A 4 -15.67 -10.95 -16.83
N ILE A 5 -14.50 -10.34 -16.68
CA ILE A 5 -13.34 -10.98 -16.05
C ILE A 5 -13.66 -11.19 -14.57
N LYS A 6 -13.44 -12.40 -14.04
CA LYS A 6 -13.62 -12.67 -12.61
C LYS A 6 -12.29 -12.53 -11.87
N LEU A 7 -12.18 -11.53 -11.01
CA LEU A 7 -11.04 -11.30 -10.12
C LEU A 7 -11.47 -11.58 -8.68
N PHE A 8 -10.84 -12.55 -8.01
CA PHE A 8 -11.17 -13.02 -6.66
C PHE A 8 -12.66 -13.35 -6.48
N GLY A 9 -13.26 -13.93 -7.54
CA GLY A 9 -14.67 -14.33 -7.58
C GLY A 9 -15.67 -13.19 -7.87
N VAL A 10 -15.21 -11.95 -8.07
CA VAL A 10 -16.06 -10.79 -8.41
C VAL A 10 -15.89 -10.43 -9.87
N GLU A 11 -17.00 -10.12 -10.54
CA GLU A 11 -16.98 -9.66 -11.93
C GLU A 11 -16.45 -8.22 -12.01
N VAL A 12 -15.38 -8.04 -12.78
CA VAL A 12 -14.73 -6.76 -13.04
C VAL A 12 -14.99 -6.35 -14.48
N LYS A 13 -15.53 -5.14 -14.66
CA LYS A 13 -15.86 -4.60 -15.99
C LYS A 13 -14.69 -3.85 -16.63
N ALA A 14 -13.69 -3.50 -15.83
CA ALA A 14 -12.51 -2.80 -16.27
C ALA A 14 -11.63 -3.65 -17.20
N ARG A 15 -11.15 -3.02 -18.27
CA ARG A 15 -10.07 -3.52 -19.13
C ARG A 15 -8.70 -3.18 -18.57
N LYS A 16 -8.61 -2.10 -17.79
CA LYS A 16 -7.35 -1.62 -17.21
C LYS A 16 -7.45 -1.56 -15.68
N LEU A 17 -6.89 -2.57 -15.02
CA LEU A 17 -6.81 -2.68 -13.57
C LEU A 17 -5.54 -2.02 -13.04
N GLY A 18 -5.68 -1.06 -12.13
CA GLY A 18 -4.61 -0.60 -11.25
C GLY A 18 -4.53 -1.43 -9.98
N VAL A 19 -3.33 -1.59 -9.43
CA VAL A 19 -3.10 -2.48 -8.28
C VAL A 19 -2.35 -1.72 -7.20
N VAL A 20 -2.91 -1.66 -5.99
CA VAL A 20 -2.26 -1.11 -4.79
C VAL A 20 -2.18 -2.22 -3.75
N VAL A 21 -0.97 -2.60 -3.35
CA VAL A 21 -0.76 -3.73 -2.43
C VAL A 21 0.18 -3.31 -1.31
N SER A 22 -0.35 -3.30 -0.09
CA SER A 22 0.49 -3.18 1.11
C SER A 22 1.30 -4.46 1.27
N ILE A 23 2.63 -4.33 1.27
CA ILE A 23 3.60 -5.41 1.53
C ILE A 23 4.21 -5.27 2.92
N ASN A 24 3.45 -4.74 3.89
CA ASN A 24 3.89 -4.67 5.28
C ASN A 24 4.11 -6.09 5.88
N LYS A 25 4.64 -6.15 7.11
CA LYS A 25 4.86 -7.41 7.84
C LYS A 25 3.61 -8.31 7.88
N GLY A 26 2.44 -7.73 8.17
CA GLY A 26 1.18 -8.48 8.26
C GLY A 26 0.81 -9.14 6.92
N ALA A 27 0.90 -8.38 5.83
CA ALA A 27 0.68 -8.86 4.47
C ALA A 27 1.59 -10.04 4.13
N GLN A 28 2.89 -9.90 4.41
CA GLN A 28 3.89 -10.93 4.11
C GLN A 28 3.69 -12.20 4.94
N SER A 29 3.29 -12.04 6.21
CA SER A 29 3.02 -13.16 7.11
C SER A 29 1.72 -13.90 6.79
N SER A 30 0.78 -13.29 6.06
CA SER A 30 -0.48 -13.95 5.67
C SER A 30 -0.32 -15.09 4.67
N GLY A 31 0.80 -15.13 3.93
CA GLY A 31 1.02 -16.07 2.82
C GLY A 31 0.19 -15.80 1.56
N ARG A 32 -0.64 -14.74 1.53
CA ARG A 32 -1.55 -14.46 0.40
C ARG A 32 -0.91 -13.75 -0.78
N LEU A 33 0.18 -13.00 -0.56
CA LEU A 33 0.78 -12.14 -1.59
C LEU A 33 1.08 -12.90 -2.91
N PRO A 34 1.71 -14.09 -2.91
CA PRO A 34 1.96 -14.81 -4.16
C PRO A 34 0.69 -15.09 -4.97
N GLY A 35 -0.37 -15.61 -4.33
CA GLY A 35 -1.63 -15.92 -5.00
C GLY A 35 -2.37 -14.69 -5.51
N ILE A 36 -2.30 -13.56 -4.78
CA ILE A 36 -2.87 -12.28 -5.23
C ILE A 36 -2.22 -11.84 -6.55
N PHE A 37 -0.89 -11.83 -6.60
CA PHE A 37 -0.17 -11.41 -7.80
C PHE A 37 -0.30 -12.41 -8.95
N GLU A 38 -0.32 -13.72 -8.67
CA GLU A 38 -0.55 -14.75 -9.68
C GLU A 38 -1.88 -14.53 -10.40
N GLU A 39 -2.97 -14.34 -9.65
CA GLU A 39 -4.29 -14.12 -10.23
C GLU A 39 -4.37 -12.79 -11.01
N ILE A 40 -3.85 -11.71 -10.42
CA ILE A 40 -3.81 -10.39 -11.07
C ILE A 40 -3.03 -10.45 -12.37
N PHE A 41 -1.82 -11.01 -12.39
CA PHE A 41 -0.98 -11.02 -13.60
C PHE A 41 -1.47 -11.99 -14.66
N LYS A 42 -2.21 -13.03 -14.27
CA LYS A 42 -2.89 -13.91 -15.22
C LYS A 42 -4.03 -13.20 -15.96
N LEU A 43 -4.80 -12.38 -15.25
CA LEU A 43 -6.00 -11.72 -15.80
C LEU A 43 -5.69 -10.34 -16.39
N PHE A 44 -4.72 -9.63 -15.83
CA PHE A 44 -4.30 -8.28 -16.17
C PHE A 44 -2.76 -8.18 -16.19
N PRO A 45 -2.09 -8.80 -17.17
CA PRO A 45 -0.62 -8.89 -17.21
C PRO A 45 0.09 -7.52 -17.22
N ASP A 46 -0.55 -6.50 -17.78
CA ASP A 46 -0.01 -5.15 -17.93
C ASP A 46 -0.42 -4.19 -16.79
N SER A 47 -1.11 -4.68 -15.76
CA SER A 47 -1.57 -3.86 -14.63
C SER A 47 -0.45 -3.03 -13.99
N PRO A 48 -0.57 -1.70 -13.90
CA PRO A 48 0.36 -0.92 -13.08
C PRO A 48 0.19 -1.27 -11.60
N VAL A 49 1.29 -1.64 -10.94
CA VAL A 49 1.32 -2.07 -9.54
C VAL A 49 2.07 -1.07 -8.67
N PHE A 50 1.44 -0.61 -7.59
CA PHE A 50 2.07 0.18 -6.55
C PHE A 50 2.11 -0.60 -5.24
N LEU A 51 3.31 -0.96 -4.83
CA LEU A 51 3.59 -1.57 -3.54
C LEU A 51 3.70 -0.46 -2.48
N THR A 52 3.13 -0.70 -1.30
CA THR A 52 3.15 0.26 -0.20
C THR A 52 3.53 -0.41 1.12
N ASN A 53 3.90 0.38 2.12
CA ASN A 53 4.14 -0.09 3.48
C ASN A 53 2.97 0.35 4.38
N GLY A 54 1.83 -0.35 4.29
CA GLY A 54 0.56 0.11 4.86
C GLY A 54 -0.32 0.79 3.83
N GLY A 55 -1.53 1.17 4.24
CA GLY A 55 -2.54 1.73 3.34
C GLY A 55 -3.29 2.92 3.91
N GLY A 56 -2.68 3.72 4.77
CA GLY A 56 -3.28 4.98 5.19
C GLY A 56 -3.21 6.03 4.08
N MET A 57 -4.12 7.01 4.16
CA MET A 57 -4.09 8.25 3.39
C MET A 57 -4.20 9.43 4.37
N MET A 58 -3.23 10.33 4.34
CA MET A 58 -3.23 11.54 5.17
C MET A 58 -2.44 12.67 4.51
N ASP A 59 -2.78 13.90 4.85
CA ASP A 59 -1.98 15.08 4.49
C ASP A 59 -0.54 14.94 5.02
N TRP A 60 0.46 15.16 4.15
CA TRP A 60 1.88 14.98 4.51
C TRP A 60 2.28 15.76 5.77
N ASP A 61 1.85 17.02 5.90
CA ASP A 61 2.23 17.87 7.02
C ASP A 61 1.72 17.32 8.36
N LYS A 62 0.50 16.76 8.36
CA LYS A 62 -0.09 16.10 9.55
C LYS A 62 0.65 14.80 9.89
N ALA A 63 0.94 13.98 8.89
CA ALA A 63 1.69 12.74 9.08
C ALA A 63 3.10 13.03 9.64
N LEU A 64 3.78 14.05 9.12
CA LEU A 64 5.09 14.48 9.58
C LEU A 64 5.04 15.04 11.01
N GLU A 65 4.03 15.84 11.33
CA GLU A 65 3.82 16.35 12.68
C GLU A 65 3.62 15.21 13.69
N ALA A 66 2.69 14.29 13.41
CA ALA A 66 2.43 13.13 14.27
C ALA A 66 3.68 12.24 14.45
N PHE A 67 4.45 12.04 13.38
CA PHE A 67 5.72 11.32 13.45
C PHE A 67 6.72 12.01 14.37
N ASN A 68 6.90 13.32 14.23
CA ASN A 68 7.85 14.10 15.03
C ASN A 68 7.45 14.09 16.51
N GLN A 69 6.15 14.26 16.81
CA GLN A 69 5.63 14.16 18.18
C GLN A 69 5.96 12.80 18.81
N ARG A 70 5.70 11.70 18.09
CA ARG A 70 6.03 10.34 18.56
C ARG A 70 7.54 10.14 18.79
N VAL A 71 8.38 10.69 17.92
CA VAL A 71 9.86 10.62 18.08
C VAL A 71 10.29 11.38 19.33
N GLU A 72 9.76 12.58 19.56
CA GLU A 72 10.10 13.37 20.76
C GLU A 72 9.61 12.72 22.05
N GLU A 73 8.39 12.15 22.06
CA GLU A 73 7.90 11.34 23.16
C GLU A 73 8.77 10.10 23.41
N GLY A 74 9.22 9.43 22.34
CA GLY A 74 10.14 8.30 22.40
C GLY A 74 11.47 8.66 23.05
N LYS A 75 12.08 9.78 22.64
CA LYS A 75 13.32 10.30 23.23
C LYS A 75 13.13 10.75 24.68
N LYS A 76 11.95 11.30 25.03
CA LYS A 76 11.63 11.65 26.43
C LYS A 76 11.57 10.38 27.29
N LYS A 77 10.88 9.33 26.82
CA LYS A 77 10.81 8.03 27.50
C LYS A 77 12.17 7.35 27.61
N GLU A 78 13.06 7.50 26.63
CA GLU A 78 14.44 7.02 26.70
C GLU A 78 15.22 7.67 27.85
N LYS A 79 15.09 8.99 28.03
CA LYS A 79 15.72 9.71 29.15
C LYS A 79 15.20 9.24 30.51
N GLU A 80 13.89 8.93 30.60
CA GLU A 80 13.24 8.48 31.84
C GLU A 80 13.53 7.02 32.17
N SER A 81 13.53 6.14 31.16
CA SER A 81 13.67 4.68 31.34
C SER A 81 15.08 4.14 31.17
N LYS A 82 16.02 4.95 30.65
CA LYS A 82 17.36 4.53 30.20
C LYS A 82 17.35 3.44 29.12
N ILE A 83 16.20 3.17 28.48
CA ILE A 83 16.08 2.24 27.36
C ILE A 83 16.22 3.03 26.07
N PRO A 84 17.20 2.71 25.20
CA PRO A 84 17.42 3.48 23.98
C PRO A 84 16.23 3.49 23.03
N TYR A 85 15.94 4.62 22.39
CA TYR A 85 14.93 4.69 21.34
C TYR A 85 15.38 3.89 20.11
N ARG A 86 14.57 2.93 19.67
CA ARG A 86 14.85 2.06 18.52
C ARG A 86 13.79 2.27 17.45
N GLY A 87 13.95 3.33 16.67
CA GLY A 87 13.06 3.67 15.56
C GLY A 87 13.66 4.71 14.63
N PRO A 88 13.03 4.97 13.48
CA PRO A 88 13.43 6.07 12.62
C PRO A 88 13.26 7.41 13.35
N THR A 89 14.25 8.29 13.22
CA THR A 89 14.24 9.64 13.84
C THR A 89 13.92 10.75 12.84
N LYS A 90 13.80 10.39 11.55
CA LYS A 90 13.46 11.28 10.45
C LYS A 90 12.52 10.55 9.51
N MET A 91 11.63 11.30 8.86
CA MET A 91 10.75 10.80 7.81
C MET A 91 10.89 11.70 6.59
N GLU A 92 11.25 11.09 5.46
CA GLU A 92 11.35 11.78 4.18
C GLU A 92 9.99 11.83 3.49
N LYS A 93 9.79 12.85 2.64
CA LYS A 93 8.55 12.99 1.89
C LYS A 93 8.42 11.81 0.92
N PRO A 94 7.28 11.09 0.95
CA PRO A 94 7.06 9.91 0.11
C PRO A 94 7.03 10.26 -1.37
N LYS A 95 7.49 9.33 -2.21
CA LYS A 95 7.38 9.39 -3.67
C LYS A 95 7.26 7.98 -4.25
N ALA A 96 6.86 7.89 -5.52
CA ALA A 96 6.87 6.63 -6.24
C ALA A 96 8.26 6.36 -6.84
N ALA A 97 8.89 5.26 -6.44
CA ALA A 97 10.12 4.74 -7.03
C ALA A 97 9.80 3.51 -7.87
N ARG A 98 10.56 3.28 -8.94
CA ARG A 98 10.45 2.02 -9.71
C ARG A 98 10.98 0.87 -8.86
N PHE A 99 10.24 -0.24 -8.80
CA PHE A 99 10.60 -1.34 -7.91
C PHE A 99 11.89 -2.07 -8.33
N ASN A 100 12.24 -1.99 -9.62
CA ASN A 100 13.48 -2.55 -10.16
C ASN A 100 14.72 -1.67 -9.91
N THR A 101 14.60 -0.55 -9.18
CA THR A 101 15.71 0.34 -8.83
C THR A 101 16.15 0.15 -7.38
N GLY A 102 17.40 0.50 -7.08
CA GLY A 102 17.97 0.37 -5.73
C GLY A 102 17.16 1.10 -4.65
N GLU A 103 16.53 2.22 -4.99
CA GLU A 103 15.76 3.05 -4.04
C GLU A 103 14.60 2.29 -3.38
N ALA A 104 13.90 1.41 -4.10
CA ALA A 104 12.84 0.60 -3.50
C ALA A 104 13.41 -0.48 -2.57
N LEU A 105 14.60 -0.99 -2.87
CA LEU A 105 15.22 -2.12 -2.16
C LEU A 105 15.70 -1.75 -0.76
N ASP A 106 15.98 -0.46 -0.51
CA ASP A 106 16.45 0.02 0.79
C ASP A 106 15.35 0.11 1.85
N TRP A 107 14.08 -0.02 1.46
CA TRP A 107 12.96 0.08 2.39
C TRP A 107 12.74 -1.21 3.18
N VAL A 108 12.46 -1.06 4.48
CA VAL A 108 12.28 -2.17 5.43
C VAL A 108 11.24 -3.19 4.99
N ALA A 109 10.16 -2.76 4.31
CA ALA A 109 9.18 -3.70 3.78
C ALA A 109 9.77 -4.65 2.73
N VAL A 110 10.80 -4.22 2.00
CA VAL A 110 11.47 -5.01 0.96
C VAL A 110 12.64 -5.80 1.52
N ARG A 111 13.57 -5.14 2.23
CA ARG A 111 14.80 -5.76 2.75
C ARG A 111 14.68 -6.42 4.13
N GLY A 112 13.57 -6.20 4.83
CA GLY A 112 13.40 -6.66 6.20
C GLY A 112 14.07 -5.77 7.25
N SER A 113 13.98 -6.19 8.50
CA SER A 113 14.59 -5.51 9.65
C SER A 113 15.39 -6.47 10.50
N ASN A 114 16.70 -6.24 10.61
CA ASN A 114 17.57 -6.99 11.52
C ASN A 114 17.22 -6.74 13.00
N LEU A 115 16.37 -5.75 13.30
CA LEU A 115 15.88 -5.45 14.65
C LEU A 115 14.62 -6.24 15.00
N VAL A 116 13.96 -6.85 14.01
CA VAL A 116 12.68 -7.55 14.16
C VAL A 116 12.82 -8.91 13.50
N ALA A 117 13.16 -9.93 14.30
CA ALA A 117 13.53 -11.26 13.82
C ALA A 117 12.48 -11.92 12.91
N ASP A 118 11.20 -11.61 13.12
CA ASP A 118 10.08 -12.14 12.35
C ASP A 118 9.61 -11.18 11.22
N TYR A 119 10.47 -10.24 10.80
CA TYR A 119 10.23 -9.38 9.64
C TYR A 119 11.40 -9.43 8.63
N PRO A 120 11.57 -10.56 7.93
CA PRO A 120 12.66 -10.75 6.94
C PRO A 120 12.46 -9.92 5.66
N GLY A 121 11.28 -9.32 5.46
CA GLY A 121 10.98 -8.50 4.29
C GLY A 121 10.64 -9.32 3.05
N LEU A 122 10.09 -8.65 2.03
CA LEU A 122 9.54 -9.31 0.85
C LEU A 122 10.59 -10.16 0.13
N LYS A 123 11.82 -9.65 0.03
CA LYS A 123 12.92 -10.30 -0.69
C LYS A 123 13.26 -11.67 -0.12
N GLU A 124 13.32 -11.79 1.20
CA GLU A 124 13.66 -13.05 1.87
C GLU A 124 12.40 -13.92 2.12
N LYS A 125 11.26 -13.30 2.46
CA LYS A 125 10.04 -14.05 2.76
C LYS A 125 9.41 -14.72 1.53
N HIS A 126 9.42 -14.03 0.39
CA HIS A 126 8.77 -14.45 -0.85
C HIS A 126 9.71 -14.19 -2.05
N PRO A 127 10.85 -14.92 -2.15
CA PRO A 127 11.92 -14.59 -3.10
C PRO A 127 11.49 -14.70 -4.57
N GLU A 128 10.66 -15.68 -4.91
CA GLU A 128 10.15 -15.85 -6.28
C GLU A 128 9.24 -14.70 -6.69
N LEU A 129 8.30 -14.32 -5.81
CA LEU A 129 7.44 -13.16 -6.02
C LEU A 129 8.25 -11.86 -6.12
N PHE A 130 9.25 -11.70 -5.25
CA PHE A 130 10.15 -10.54 -5.31
C PHE A 130 10.83 -10.42 -6.68
N GLU A 131 11.39 -11.52 -7.21
CA GLU A 131 12.03 -11.51 -8.52
C GLU A 131 11.02 -11.29 -9.68
N ASP A 132 9.80 -11.84 -9.60
CA ASP A 132 8.77 -11.56 -10.62
C ASP A 132 8.39 -10.08 -10.64
N LEU A 133 8.11 -9.49 -9.47
CA LEU A 133 7.81 -8.07 -9.33
C LEU A 133 8.97 -7.19 -9.81
N ARG A 134 10.22 -7.59 -9.53
CA ARG A 134 11.42 -6.83 -9.91
C ARG A 134 11.69 -6.84 -11.42
N LYS A 135 11.31 -7.90 -12.14
CA LYS A 135 11.49 -8.00 -13.60
C LYS A 135 10.48 -7.15 -14.38
N ARG A 136 9.36 -6.81 -13.75
CA ARG A 136 8.27 -6.04 -14.34
C ARG A 136 8.57 -4.55 -14.33
N SER A 137 8.50 -3.91 -15.50
CA SER A 137 8.70 -2.47 -15.61
C SER A 137 7.55 -1.68 -14.99
N ASN A 138 6.34 -2.25 -14.95
CA ASN A 138 5.12 -1.65 -14.41
C ASN A 138 4.89 -1.90 -12.90
N VAL A 139 5.97 -2.06 -12.13
CA VAL A 139 5.89 -2.15 -10.67
C VAL A 139 6.66 -1.00 -10.02
N TRP A 140 6.00 -0.36 -9.06
CA TRP A 140 6.50 0.77 -8.28
C TRP A 140 6.37 0.50 -6.79
N PHE A 141 7.10 1.27 -6.00
CA PHE A 141 7.00 1.28 -4.55
C PHE A 141 6.85 2.72 -4.06
N ILE A 142 5.94 2.95 -3.11
CA ILE A 142 5.83 4.24 -2.41
C ILE A 142 6.87 4.28 -1.29
N THR A 143 7.87 5.14 -1.43
CA THR A 143 9.05 5.21 -0.55
C THR A 143 8.70 5.82 0.81
N SER A 144 8.17 5.02 1.73
CA SER A 144 7.82 5.52 3.05
C SER A 144 7.74 4.49 4.18
N PHE A 145 7.82 5.01 5.41
CA PHE A 145 7.31 4.32 6.59
C PHE A 145 5.78 4.29 6.58
N LYS A 146 5.19 3.35 7.32
CA LYS A 146 3.74 3.26 7.52
C LYS A 146 3.13 4.58 8.00
N ASP A 147 3.85 5.27 8.88
CA ASP A 147 3.41 6.55 9.49
C ASP A 147 3.19 7.66 8.46
N ALA A 148 3.78 7.57 7.26
CA ALA A 148 3.59 8.57 6.23
C ALA A 148 2.18 8.54 5.62
N ASN A 149 1.41 7.45 5.78
CA ASN A 149 0.04 7.30 5.27
C ASN A 149 -0.09 7.79 3.81
N ALA A 150 0.82 7.32 2.96
CA ALA A 150 1.09 7.91 1.65
C ALA A 150 0.41 7.18 0.48
N SER A 151 -0.57 6.31 0.74
CA SER A 151 -1.18 5.49 -0.31
C SER A 151 -1.93 6.31 -1.35
N TYR A 152 -2.34 7.53 -1.02
CA TYR A 152 -2.94 8.47 -1.98
C TYR A 152 -2.06 8.71 -3.22
N LEU A 153 -0.72 8.65 -3.08
CA LEU A 153 0.20 8.79 -4.22
C LEU A 153 0.06 7.64 -5.23
N ALA A 154 -0.18 6.43 -4.75
CA ALA A 154 -0.43 5.29 -5.63
C ALA A 154 -1.73 5.49 -6.41
N PHE A 155 -2.79 5.95 -5.74
CA PHE A 155 -4.07 6.25 -6.39
C PHE A 155 -3.94 7.37 -7.42
N ASP A 156 -3.30 8.49 -7.07
CA ASP A 156 -3.03 9.60 -8.00
C ASP A 156 -2.32 9.11 -9.27
N GLU A 157 -1.28 8.28 -9.13
CA GLU A 157 -0.54 7.74 -10.27
C GLU A 157 -1.36 6.77 -11.11
N LEU A 158 -2.19 5.94 -10.49
CA LEU A 158 -3.09 5.03 -11.20
C LEU A 158 -4.17 5.80 -11.98
N ILE A 159 -4.76 6.82 -11.37
CA ILE A 159 -5.77 7.68 -11.99
C ILE A 159 -5.18 8.40 -13.21
N LYS A 160 -3.98 8.99 -13.09
CA LYS A 160 -3.27 9.61 -14.24
C LYS A 160 -3.00 8.63 -15.38
N ARG A 161 -2.84 7.34 -15.06
CA ARG A 161 -2.66 6.27 -16.07
C ARG A 161 -3.98 5.84 -16.70
N GLY A 162 -5.13 6.39 -16.30
CA GLY A 162 -6.44 6.08 -16.87
C GLY A 162 -6.88 4.65 -16.57
N VAL A 163 -6.61 4.14 -15.36
CA VAL A 163 -7.19 2.86 -14.93
C VAL A 163 -8.71 2.97 -14.80
N GLU A 164 -9.41 1.88 -15.08
CA GLU A 164 -10.87 1.81 -15.00
C GLU A 164 -11.32 1.14 -13.69
N ALA A 165 -10.43 0.37 -13.04
CA ALA A 165 -10.62 -0.17 -11.70
C ALA A 165 -9.32 -0.12 -10.90
N ILE A 166 -9.41 -0.10 -9.57
CA ILE A 166 -8.28 -0.24 -8.65
C ILE A 166 -8.57 -1.38 -7.68
N TYR A 167 -7.70 -2.39 -7.68
CA TYR A 167 -7.65 -3.39 -6.62
C TYR A 167 -6.72 -2.90 -5.50
N TRP A 168 -7.21 -2.95 -4.27
CA TRP A 168 -6.51 -2.48 -3.08
C TRP A 168 -6.46 -3.54 -1.97
N TYR A 169 -5.25 -4.08 -1.74
CA TYR A 169 -4.97 -5.01 -0.66
C TYR A 169 -4.30 -4.32 0.53
N ASN A 170 -4.97 -4.28 1.68
CA ASN A 170 -4.46 -3.60 2.86
C ASN A 170 -5.09 -4.12 4.16
N THR A 171 -4.51 -3.82 5.32
CA THR A 171 -5.10 -4.11 6.64
C THR A 171 -6.20 -3.12 7.03
N PHE A 172 -6.22 -1.91 6.46
CA PHE A 172 -7.14 -0.83 6.83
C PHE A 172 -7.12 -0.50 8.33
N ASP A 173 -5.93 -0.52 8.92
CA ASP A 173 -5.67 -0.19 10.33
C ASP A 173 -5.04 1.21 10.50
N SER A 174 -4.91 1.93 9.39
CA SER A 174 -4.27 3.24 9.29
C SER A 174 -5.32 4.27 8.86
N PRO A 175 -5.17 5.55 9.26
CA PRO A 175 -6.16 6.58 8.94
C PRO A 175 -6.31 6.78 7.43
N ILE A 176 -7.54 7.01 6.98
CA ILE A 176 -7.87 7.41 5.60
C ILE A 176 -8.69 8.69 5.72
N GLU A 177 -7.99 9.82 5.80
CA GLU A 177 -8.59 11.12 6.11
C GLU A 177 -7.75 12.29 5.56
N GLY A 178 -8.30 13.49 5.65
CA GLY A 178 -7.62 14.72 5.21
C GLY A 178 -7.89 15.08 3.75
N LYS A 179 -7.20 16.10 3.26
CA LYS A 179 -7.44 16.66 1.93
C LYS A 179 -7.02 15.71 0.84
N GLU A 180 -5.93 14.96 1.02
CA GLU A 180 -5.49 13.99 0.02
C GLU A 180 -6.49 12.84 -0.14
N SER A 181 -7.06 12.29 0.94
CA SER A 181 -8.08 11.23 0.81
C SER A 181 -9.35 11.75 0.13
N GLU A 182 -9.77 12.98 0.45
CA GLU A 182 -10.93 13.63 -0.15
C GLU A 182 -10.74 13.90 -1.65
N LYS A 183 -9.56 14.37 -2.04
CA LYS A 183 -9.18 14.57 -3.43
C LYS A 183 -9.22 13.24 -4.21
N ILE A 184 -8.65 12.17 -3.66
CA ILE A 184 -8.69 10.85 -4.30
C ILE A 184 -10.14 10.37 -4.46
N ALA A 185 -10.99 10.52 -3.44
CA ALA A 185 -12.39 10.13 -3.53
C ALA A 185 -13.13 10.88 -4.64
N GLN A 186 -12.90 12.20 -4.77
CA GLN A 186 -13.49 13.00 -5.85
C GLN A 186 -13.01 12.52 -7.23
N GLN A 187 -11.72 12.29 -7.40
CA GLN A 187 -11.17 11.83 -8.68
C GLN A 187 -11.69 10.44 -9.06
N ILE A 188 -11.86 9.53 -8.10
CA ILE A 188 -12.47 8.22 -8.31
C ILE A 188 -13.91 8.38 -8.81
N ALA A 189 -14.69 9.25 -8.17
CA ALA A 189 -16.07 9.51 -8.56
C ALA A 189 -16.18 10.12 -9.97
N ASP A 190 -15.35 11.13 -10.28
CA ASP A 190 -15.34 11.82 -11.57
C ASP A 190 -14.95 10.88 -12.71
N ALA A 191 -13.92 10.05 -12.49
CA ALA A 191 -13.44 9.07 -13.46
C ALA A 191 -14.24 7.76 -13.47
N LYS A 192 -15.22 7.60 -12.56
CA LYS A 192 -16.04 6.39 -12.39
C LYS A 192 -15.21 5.11 -12.22
N ILE A 193 -14.13 5.21 -11.45
CA ILE A 193 -13.21 4.09 -11.22
C ILE A 193 -13.83 3.11 -10.24
N GLU A 194 -13.87 1.83 -10.62
CA GLU A 194 -14.33 0.76 -9.72
C GLU A 194 -13.27 0.44 -8.66
N ILE A 195 -13.64 0.46 -7.38
CA ILE A 195 -12.72 0.15 -6.28
C ILE A 195 -13.01 -1.25 -5.73
N LEU A 196 -12.01 -2.13 -5.77
CA LEU A 196 -12.06 -3.49 -5.24
C LEU A 196 -11.13 -3.56 -4.02
N VAL A 197 -11.66 -4.00 -2.88
CA VAL A 197 -10.92 -4.01 -1.61
C VAL A 197 -10.81 -5.43 -1.10
N GLN A 198 -9.59 -5.84 -0.72
CA GLN A 198 -9.38 -7.06 0.02
C GLN A 198 -8.63 -6.75 1.32
N SER A 199 -9.25 -7.07 2.45
CA SER A 199 -8.68 -6.80 3.77
C SER A 199 -7.76 -7.92 4.25
N GLN A 200 -6.71 -7.54 4.98
CA GLN A 200 -5.82 -8.46 5.70
C GLN A 200 -6.35 -8.85 7.09
N GLY A 201 -7.37 -8.15 7.60
CA GLY A 201 -7.89 -8.33 8.96
C GLY A 201 -9.36 -7.90 9.13
N GLY A 202 -9.89 -8.06 10.34
CA GLY A 202 -11.31 -7.85 10.64
C GLY A 202 -11.75 -6.41 10.92
N GLY A 203 -10.83 -5.49 11.21
CA GLY A 203 -11.14 -4.08 11.48
C GLY A 203 -10.87 -3.18 10.27
N MET A 204 -11.71 -2.17 10.04
CA MET A 204 -11.55 -1.18 8.97
C MET A 204 -11.72 0.24 9.52
N THR A 205 -10.61 0.97 9.71
CA THR A 205 -10.62 2.38 10.17
C THR A 205 -11.10 3.36 9.10
N GLY A 206 -11.16 2.96 7.83
CA GLY A 206 -11.60 3.80 6.72
C GLY A 206 -12.94 3.39 6.08
N ALA A 207 -13.83 2.76 6.85
CA ALA A 207 -15.11 2.26 6.33
C ALA A 207 -15.95 3.36 5.65
N GLU A 208 -16.05 4.55 6.25
CA GLU A 208 -16.79 5.68 5.69
C GLU A 208 -16.23 6.11 4.32
N TRP A 209 -14.90 6.17 4.19
CA TRP A 209 -14.26 6.52 2.92
C TRP A 209 -14.48 5.43 1.87
N LEU A 210 -14.40 4.15 2.26
CA LEU A 210 -14.67 3.01 1.38
C LEU A 210 -16.12 3.01 0.87
N GLU A 211 -17.09 3.30 1.74
CA GLU A 211 -18.49 3.45 1.37
C GLU A 211 -18.68 4.62 0.39
N LYS A 212 -18.05 5.76 0.67
CA LYS A 212 -18.11 6.97 -0.17
C LYS A 212 -17.63 6.72 -1.61
N VAL A 213 -16.59 5.92 -1.80
CA VAL A 213 -16.09 5.56 -3.15
C VAL A 213 -16.80 4.34 -3.76
N GLY A 214 -17.83 3.80 -3.08
CA GLY A 214 -18.57 2.64 -3.54
C GLY A 214 -17.71 1.37 -3.64
N ALA A 215 -16.74 1.21 -2.74
CA ALA A 215 -15.81 0.09 -2.77
C ALA A 215 -16.53 -1.26 -2.58
N LYS A 216 -16.10 -2.26 -3.35
CA LYS A 216 -16.59 -3.64 -3.26
C LYS A 216 -15.56 -4.50 -2.56
N THR A 217 -15.98 -5.21 -1.53
CA THR A 217 -15.08 -6.17 -0.86
C THR A 217 -14.97 -7.45 -1.70
N VAL A 218 -13.74 -7.92 -1.91
CA VAL A 218 -13.42 -9.20 -2.58
C VAL A 218 -12.80 -10.17 -1.57
N LYS A 219 -12.88 -11.48 -1.87
CA LYS A 219 -12.48 -12.55 -0.94
C LYS A 219 -10.98 -12.83 -0.95
#